data_AF-A0A1V2INP1-F1
#
_entry.id   AF-A0A1V2INP1-F1
#
_cell.length_a   1.000
_cell.length_b   1.000
_cell.length_c   1.000
_cell.angle_alpha   90.00
_cell.angle_beta   90.00
_cell.angle_gamma   90.00
#
_symmetry.space_group_name_H-M   'P 1'
#
loop_
_entity.id
_entity.type
_entity.pdbx_description
1 polymer ?
#
loop_
_entity_poly.entity_id
_entity_poly.type
_entity_poly.pdbx_seq_one_letter_code
_entity_poly.pdbx_strand_id
1 'polypeptide(L)'
;MSDLRSLFTRDPVGRWAQDKIRAARAAGRIPSYGSPEWAALPDDDPRRAAAILVAAESWRAEADPVWRDAVHRAEQDGARAAYLRDVDARWGEIQAAWRELSQHVARIERARAVGSDVGLPLDERRRLALTPRPGDYPGRQASERRTA
;
A
#
# COMPACT_ATOMS: atom_id res chain seq x y z
N MET A 1 -11.14 13.32 25.82
CA MET A 1 -10.63 11.97 26.12
C MET A 1 -11.57 11.32 27.11
N SER A 2 -12.59 10.61 26.60
CA SER A 2 -13.56 9.91 27.44
C SER A 2 -12.83 8.90 28.33
N ASP A 3 -13.05 9.03 29.63
CA ASP A 3 -12.34 8.30 30.67
C ASP A 3 -12.67 6.81 30.58
N LEU A 4 -11.73 6.01 30.07
CA LEU A 4 -11.84 4.54 30.03
C LEU A 4 -12.14 3.99 31.44
N ARG A 5 -11.74 4.66 32.53
CA ARG A 5 -12.09 4.27 33.90
C ARG A 5 -13.60 4.34 34.16
N SER A 6 -14.32 5.31 33.57
CA SER A 6 -15.78 5.43 33.70
C SER A 6 -16.54 4.27 33.06
N LEU A 7 -15.98 3.58 32.07
CA LEU A 7 -16.61 2.40 31.48
C LEU A 7 -16.42 1.17 32.38
N PHE A 8 -15.24 1.01 32.98
CA PHE A 8 -14.94 -0.09 33.91
C PHE A 8 -15.68 0.01 35.26
N THR A 9 -16.06 1.22 35.71
CA THR A 9 -16.90 1.37 36.91
C THR A 9 -18.37 0.99 36.64
N ARG A 10 -18.82 1.01 35.37
CA ARG A 10 -20.21 0.76 34.98
C ARG A 10 -20.55 -0.70 34.70
N ASP A 11 -19.53 -1.57 34.64
CA ASP A 11 -19.71 -2.99 34.30
C ASP A 11 -19.09 -3.91 35.38
N PRO A 12 -19.76 -4.05 36.54
CA PRO A 12 -19.26 -4.88 37.63
C PRO A 12 -19.17 -6.36 37.25
N VAL A 13 -20.05 -6.85 36.35
CA VAL A 13 -20.08 -8.24 35.90
C VAL A 13 -18.90 -8.53 34.98
N GLY A 14 -18.66 -7.67 33.97
CA GLY A 14 -17.50 -7.81 33.10
C GLY A 14 -16.19 -7.71 33.88
N ARG A 15 -16.10 -6.80 34.86
CA ARG A 15 -14.92 -6.72 35.74
C ARG A 15 -14.69 -8.02 36.52
N TRP A 16 -15.74 -8.57 37.13
CA TRP A 16 -15.67 -9.85 37.82
C TRP A 16 -15.22 -10.98 36.89
N ALA A 17 -15.78 -11.06 35.68
CA ALA A 17 -15.41 -12.07 34.69
C ALA A 17 -13.94 -11.93 34.27
N GLN A 18 -13.46 -10.70 34.02
CA GLN A 18 -12.07 -10.44 33.68
C GLN A 18 -11.10 -10.82 34.80
N ASP A 19 -11.45 -10.56 36.06
CA ASP A 19 -10.62 -10.97 37.19
C ASP A 19 -10.53 -12.49 37.31
N LYS A 20 -11.63 -13.22 37.06
CA LYS A 20 -11.64 -14.69 37.00
C LYS A 20 -10.79 -15.23 35.84
N ILE A 21 -10.93 -14.66 34.64
CA ILE A 21 -10.12 -15.02 33.47
C ILE A 21 -8.64 -14.76 33.75
N ARG A 22 -8.29 -13.63 34.34
CA ARG A 22 -6.90 -13.28 34.69
C ARG A 22 -6.32 -14.27 35.70
N ALA A 23 -7.08 -14.63 36.74
CA ALA A 23 -6.65 -15.60 37.73
C ALA A 23 -6.40 -16.99 37.09
N ALA A 24 -7.29 -17.46 36.21
CA ALA A 24 -7.14 -18.75 35.55
C ALA A 24 -5.92 -18.83 34.60
N ARG A 25 -5.46 -17.70 34.06
CA ARG A 25 -4.23 -17.68 33.24
C ARG A 25 -2.98 -18.07 34.02
N ALA A 26 -2.97 -17.94 35.35
CA ALA A 26 -1.88 -18.43 36.18
C ALA A 26 -1.76 -19.96 36.14
N ALA A 27 -2.85 -20.68 35.83
CA ALA A 27 -2.86 -22.14 35.64
C ALA A 27 -2.51 -22.56 34.20
N GLY A 28 -2.25 -21.61 33.30
CA GLY A 28 -1.81 -21.86 31.92
C GLY A 28 -2.75 -21.29 30.85
N ARG A 29 -2.54 -21.71 29.60
CA ARG A 29 -3.36 -21.26 28.46
C ARG A 29 -4.81 -21.72 28.64
N ILE A 30 -5.75 -20.78 28.52
CA ILE A 30 -7.19 -21.06 28.53
C ILE A 30 -7.59 -21.59 27.14
N PRO A 31 -8.13 -22.81 27.02
CA PRO A 31 -8.59 -23.34 25.73
C PRO A 31 -9.90 -22.66 25.29
N SER A 32 -10.28 -22.84 24.02
CA SER A 32 -11.58 -22.38 23.53
C SER A 32 -12.69 -23.20 24.16
N TYR A 33 -13.80 -22.56 24.56
CA TYR A 33 -14.98 -23.27 25.06
C TYR A 33 -15.47 -24.30 24.01
N GLY A 34 -15.76 -25.53 24.46
CA GLY A 34 -16.21 -26.63 23.59
C GLY A 34 -15.13 -27.32 22.75
N SER A 35 -13.88 -26.86 22.80
CA SER A 35 -12.76 -27.54 22.11
C SER A 35 -12.40 -28.88 22.77
N PRO A 36 -11.74 -29.82 22.04
CA PRO A 36 -11.22 -31.05 22.64
C PRO A 36 -10.31 -30.80 23.85
N GLU A 37 -9.46 -29.76 23.79
CA GLU A 37 -8.59 -29.38 24.89
C GLU A 37 -9.38 -28.91 26.12
N TRP A 38 -10.51 -28.24 25.92
CA TRP A 38 -11.42 -27.86 27.00
C TRP A 38 -12.13 -29.08 27.59
N ALA A 39 -12.59 -30.02 26.75
CA ALA A 39 -13.24 -31.24 27.19
C ALA A 39 -12.30 -32.15 28.01
N ALA A 40 -11.00 -32.11 27.69
CA ALA A 40 -9.95 -32.85 28.39
C ALA A 40 -9.54 -32.24 29.74
N LEU A 41 -10.00 -31.02 30.08
CA LEU A 41 -9.71 -30.43 31.40
C LEU A 41 -10.51 -31.15 32.51
N PRO A 42 -9.93 -31.33 33.71
CA PRO A 42 -10.69 -31.71 34.89
C PRO A 42 -11.84 -30.74 35.17
N ASP A 43 -12.92 -31.23 35.80
CA ASP A 43 -14.10 -30.41 36.11
C ASP A 43 -13.80 -29.29 37.11
N ASP A 44 -12.78 -29.47 37.96
CA ASP A 44 -12.30 -28.49 38.94
C ASP A 44 -11.19 -27.56 38.40
N ASP A 45 -10.77 -27.73 37.13
CA ASP A 45 -9.75 -26.88 36.55
C ASP A 45 -10.28 -25.45 36.31
N PRO A 46 -9.65 -24.41 36.90
CA PRO A 46 -10.13 -23.04 36.76
C PRO A 46 -10.15 -22.54 35.30
N ARG A 47 -9.35 -23.13 34.41
CA ARG A 47 -9.35 -22.80 32.99
C ARG A 47 -10.65 -23.22 32.29
N ARG A 48 -11.35 -24.23 32.81
CA ARG A 48 -12.63 -24.70 32.25
C ARG A 48 -13.72 -23.64 32.42
N ALA A 49 -13.84 -23.08 33.63
CA ALA A 49 -14.74 -21.97 33.93
C ALA A 49 -14.34 -20.68 33.20
N ALA A 50 -13.03 -20.40 33.12
CA ALA A 50 -12.55 -19.21 32.41
C ALA A 50 -12.84 -19.27 30.90
N ALA A 51 -12.76 -20.44 30.27
CA ALA A 51 -13.14 -20.60 28.87
C ALA A 51 -14.62 -20.26 28.62
N ILE A 52 -15.51 -20.68 29.53
CA ILE A 52 -16.94 -20.33 29.48
C ILE A 52 -17.13 -18.81 29.59
N LEU A 53 -16.43 -18.16 30.53
CA LEU A 53 -16.49 -16.71 30.69
C LEU A 53 -15.97 -15.97 29.45
N VAL A 54 -14.89 -16.46 28.81
CA VAL A 54 -14.39 -15.89 27.55
C VAL A 54 -15.43 -15.99 26.44
N ALA A 55 -16.14 -17.12 26.33
CA ALA A 55 -17.21 -17.29 25.35
C ALA A 55 -18.40 -16.37 25.63
N ALA A 56 -18.83 -16.27 26.89
CA ALA A 56 -19.93 -15.41 27.30
C ALA A 56 -19.60 -13.91 27.08
N GLU A 57 -18.38 -13.48 27.40
CA GLU A 57 -17.92 -12.11 27.17
C GLU A 57 -17.85 -11.78 25.67
N SER A 58 -17.48 -12.76 24.83
CA SER A 58 -17.50 -12.58 23.37
C SER A 58 -18.93 -12.31 22.87
N TRP A 59 -19.91 -13.10 23.31
CA TRP A 59 -21.33 -12.86 22.97
C TRP A 59 -21.86 -11.54 23.52
N ARG A 60 -21.45 -11.17 24.74
CA ARG A 60 -21.83 -9.90 25.35
C ARG A 60 -21.29 -8.71 24.56
N ALA A 61 -20.04 -8.79 24.11
CA ALA A 61 -19.43 -7.77 23.26
C ALA A 61 -20.13 -7.69 21.89
N GLU A 62 -20.47 -8.83 21.29
CA GLU A 62 -21.21 -8.89 20.02
C GLU A 62 -22.60 -8.24 20.12
N ALA A 63 -23.27 -8.38 21.27
CA ALA A 63 -24.57 -7.73 21.51
C ALA A 63 -24.45 -6.20 21.71
N ASP A 64 -23.30 -5.69 22.15
CA ASP A 64 -23.10 -4.26 22.44
C ASP A 64 -23.06 -3.44 21.13
N PRO A 65 -23.99 -2.48 20.93
CA PRO A 65 -24.02 -1.64 19.74
C PRO A 65 -22.78 -0.75 19.61
N VAL A 66 -22.20 -0.26 20.71
CA VAL A 66 -21.00 0.58 20.69
C VAL A 66 -19.79 -0.23 20.22
N TRP A 67 -19.67 -1.48 20.67
CA TRP A 67 -18.64 -2.39 20.20
C TRP A 67 -18.82 -2.73 18.72
N ARG A 68 -20.04 -3.07 18.28
CA ARG A 68 -20.35 -3.33 16.86
C ARG A 68 -20.00 -2.13 15.98
N ASP A 69 -20.38 -0.92 16.39
CA ASP A 69 -20.05 0.31 15.67
C ASP A 69 -18.55 0.57 15.61
N ALA A 70 -17.81 0.22 16.66
CA ALA A 70 -16.36 0.36 16.69
C ALA A 70 -15.67 -0.65 15.75
N VAL A 71 -16.11 -1.91 15.74
CA VAL A 71 -15.62 -2.94 14.82
C VAL A 71 -15.89 -2.53 13.38
N HIS A 72 -17.12 -2.12 13.07
CA HIS A 72 -17.48 -1.69 11.72
C HIS A 72 -16.66 -0.50 11.24
N ARG A 73 -16.42 0.50 12.12
CA ARG A 73 -15.54 1.63 11.81
C ARG A 73 -14.10 1.19 11.55
N ALA A 74 -13.56 0.27 12.36
CA ALA A 74 -12.21 -0.24 12.15
C ALA A 74 -12.07 -1.00 10.82
N GLU A 75 -13.08 -1.77 10.42
CA GLU A 75 -13.14 -2.43 9.11
C GLU A 75 -13.17 -1.41 7.96
N GLN A 76 -14.02 -0.38 8.07
CA GLN A 76 -14.11 0.70 7.07
C GLN A 76 -12.79 1.48 6.96
N ASP A 77 -12.16 1.82 8.08
CA ASP A 77 -10.89 2.51 8.13
C ASP A 77 -9.77 1.66 7.50
N GLY A 78 -9.76 0.35 7.79
CA GLY A 78 -8.84 -0.61 7.17
C GLY A 78 -9.01 -0.70 5.65
N ALA A 79 -10.25 -0.81 5.18
CA ALA A 79 -10.58 -0.83 3.75
C ALA A 79 -10.17 0.49 3.06
N ARG A 80 -10.46 1.63 3.70
CA ARG A 80 -10.07 2.96 3.19
C ARG A 80 -8.55 3.11 3.12
N ALA A 81 -7.81 2.66 4.13
CA ALA A 81 -6.36 2.70 4.13
C ALA A 81 -5.74 1.83 3.03
N ALA A 82 -6.30 0.64 2.77
CA ALA A 82 -5.89 -0.21 1.66
C ALA A 82 -6.12 0.48 0.31
N TYR A 83 -7.32 1.02 0.10
CA TYR A 83 -7.64 1.78 -1.12
C TYR A 83 -6.68 2.95 -1.36
N LEU A 84 -6.37 3.75 -0.33
CA LEU A 84 -5.47 4.89 -0.47
C LEU A 84 -4.04 4.47 -0.82
N ARG A 85 -3.54 3.33 -0.32
CA ARG A 85 -2.24 2.78 -0.74
C ARG A 85 -2.23 2.41 -2.22
N ASP A 86 -3.30 1.81 -2.71
CA ASP A 86 -3.42 1.44 -4.12
C ASP A 86 -3.49 2.68 -5.03
N VAL A 87 -4.23 3.71 -4.60
CA VAL A 87 -4.28 5.00 -5.31
C VAL A 87 -2.91 5.65 -5.36
N ASP A 88 -2.18 5.68 -4.24
CA ASP A 88 -0.84 6.26 -4.17
C ASP A 88 0.16 5.50 -5.07
N ALA A 89 0.12 4.17 -5.05
CA ALA A 89 0.93 3.33 -5.93
C ALA A 89 0.67 3.63 -7.42
N ARG A 90 -0.60 3.65 -7.84
CA ARG A 90 -0.99 3.99 -9.21
C ARG A 90 -0.59 5.40 -9.61
N TRP A 91 -0.72 6.35 -8.68
CA TRP A 91 -0.29 7.72 -8.94
C TRP A 91 1.23 7.81 -9.11
N GLY A 92 2.00 7.06 -8.32
CA GLY A 92 3.44 6.92 -8.48
C GLY A 92 3.84 6.38 -9.86
N GLU A 93 3.11 5.40 -10.40
CA GLU A 93 3.33 4.88 -11.76
C GLU A 93 3.06 5.94 -12.83
N ILE A 94 1.95 6.68 -12.72
CA ILE A 94 1.62 7.77 -13.65
C ILE A 94 2.71 8.86 -13.61
N GLN A 95 3.16 9.23 -12.42
CA GLN A 95 4.24 10.20 -12.26
C GLN A 95 5.58 9.69 -12.81
N ALA A 96 5.88 8.40 -12.70
CA ALA A 96 7.07 7.80 -13.31
C ALA A 96 6.99 7.87 -14.85
N ALA A 97 5.86 7.46 -15.44
CA ALA A 97 5.65 7.52 -16.88
C ALA A 97 5.73 8.96 -17.42
N TRP A 98 5.17 9.93 -16.70
CA TRP A 98 5.23 11.33 -17.11
C TRP A 98 6.66 11.89 -17.03
N ARG A 99 7.45 11.49 -16.01
CA ARG A 99 8.87 11.85 -15.91
C ARG A 99 9.68 11.28 -17.07
N GLU A 100 9.46 10.00 -17.41
CA GLU A 100 10.13 9.36 -18.54
C GLU A 100 9.79 10.06 -19.86
N LEU A 101 8.51 10.32 -20.13
CA LEU A 101 8.07 11.05 -21.31
C LEU A 101 8.73 12.44 -21.39
N SER A 102 8.75 13.17 -20.28
CA SER A 102 9.35 14.50 -20.22
C SER A 102 10.85 14.48 -20.50
N GLN A 103 11.57 13.48 -19.97
CA GLN A 103 13.00 13.28 -20.26
C GLN A 103 13.23 12.95 -21.73
N HIS A 104 12.37 12.12 -22.32
CA HIS A 104 12.44 11.76 -23.73
C HIS A 104 12.25 12.99 -24.63
N VAL A 105 11.23 13.81 -24.35
CA VAL A 105 10.98 15.07 -25.08
C VAL A 105 12.18 16.01 -24.94
N ALA A 106 12.67 16.23 -23.72
CA ALA A 106 13.85 17.09 -23.50
C ALA A 106 15.09 16.61 -24.26
N ARG A 107 15.27 15.29 -24.40
CA ARG A 107 16.36 14.70 -25.20
C ARG A 107 16.19 15.00 -26.69
N ILE A 108 14.98 14.89 -27.23
CA ILE A 108 14.69 15.26 -28.63
C ILE A 108 14.97 16.73 -28.87
N GLU A 109 14.50 17.61 -27.99
CA GLU A 109 14.72 19.05 -28.11
C GLU A 109 16.21 19.43 -28.09
N ARG A 110 17.00 18.80 -27.21
CA ARG A 110 18.47 18.97 -27.22
C ARG A 110 19.12 18.49 -28.51
N ALA A 111 18.67 17.37 -29.07
CA ALA A 111 19.19 16.86 -30.34
C ALA A 111 18.89 17.85 -31.49
N ARG A 112 17.67 18.39 -31.53
CA ARG A 112 17.28 19.42 -32.51
C ARG A 112 18.15 20.67 -32.40
N ALA A 113 18.43 21.13 -31.18
CA ALA A 113 19.24 22.32 -30.94
C ALA A 113 20.68 22.22 -31.49
N VAL A 114 21.23 21.02 -31.64
CA VAL A 114 22.56 20.77 -32.23
C VAL A 114 22.51 20.34 -33.70
N GLY A 115 21.36 20.51 -34.36
CA GLY A 115 21.19 20.22 -35.78
C GLY A 115 20.92 18.74 -36.11
N SER A 116 20.52 17.92 -35.14
CA SER A 116 20.08 16.54 -35.40
C SER A 116 18.72 16.53 -36.08
N ASP A 117 18.51 15.55 -36.96
CA ASP A 117 17.26 15.26 -37.67
C ASP A 117 16.27 14.40 -36.86
N VAL A 118 16.61 14.07 -35.60
CA VAL A 118 15.76 13.30 -34.69
C VAL A 118 14.45 14.03 -34.41
N GLY A 119 13.33 13.32 -34.61
CA GLY A 119 11.98 13.85 -34.39
C GLY A 119 11.44 14.74 -35.51
N LEU A 120 12.14 14.85 -36.65
CA LEU A 120 11.56 15.47 -37.85
C LEU A 120 10.57 14.51 -38.56
N PRO A 121 9.53 15.05 -39.22
CA PRO A 121 8.71 14.29 -40.16
C PRO A 121 9.55 13.46 -41.16
N LEU A 122 9.04 12.31 -41.58
CA LEU A 122 9.80 11.35 -42.40
C LEU A 122 10.25 11.93 -43.75
N ASP A 123 9.42 12.74 -44.37
CA ASP A 123 9.69 13.45 -45.62
C ASP A 123 10.82 14.48 -45.48
N GLU A 124 10.87 15.18 -44.34
CA GLU A 124 11.92 16.15 -44.05
C GLU A 124 13.27 15.47 -43.75
N ARG A 125 13.26 14.34 -43.02
CA ARG A 125 14.45 13.50 -42.84
C ARG A 125 14.99 12.97 -44.16
N ARG A 126 14.09 12.50 -45.05
CA ARG A 126 14.47 12.04 -46.40
C ARG A 126 15.11 13.17 -47.22
N ARG A 127 14.57 14.40 -47.14
CA ARG A 127 15.14 15.57 -47.82
C ARG A 127 16.55 15.90 -47.31
N LEU A 128 16.75 15.88 -45.99
CA LEU A 128 18.07 16.13 -45.39
C LEU A 128 19.09 15.04 -45.73
N ALA A 129 18.68 13.77 -45.76
CA ALA A 129 19.56 12.66 -46.16
C ALA A 129 20.01 12.73 -47.62
N LEU A 130 19.21 13.34 -48.49
CA LEU A 130 19.56 13.60 -49.89
C LEU A 130 20.41 14.87 -50.07
N THR A 131 20.57 15.68 -49.02
CA THR A 131 21.41 16.88 -49.06
C THR A 131 22.86 16.49 -48.72
N PRO A 132 23.82 16.66 -49.64
CA PRO A 132 25.20 16.26 -49.40
C PRO A 132 25.82 17.05 -48.25
N ARG A 133 26.54 16.38 -47.35
CA ARG A 133 27.22 17.02 -46.22
C ARG A 133 28.60 17.53 -46.63
N PRO A 134 29.12 18.58 -45.95
CA PRO A 134 30.50 19.01 -46.13
C PRO A 134 31.46 17.82 -45.91
N GLY A 135 32.19 17.44 -46.96
CA GLY A 135 33.10 16.28 -46.95
C GLY A 135 32.64 15.06 -47.76
N ASP A 136 31.34 14.96 -48.11
CA ASP A 136 30.81 13.83 -48.90
C ASP A 136 31.34 13.82 -50.34
N TYR A 137 31.84 14.96 -50.83
CA TYR A 137 32.56 15.07 -52.09
C TYR A 137 34.02 15.49 -51.86
N PRO A 138 34.94 14.56 -51.59
CA PRO A 138 36.35 14.87 -51.37
C PRO A 138 37.06 15.48 -52.59
N GLY A 139 36.41 15.53 -53.76
CA GLY A 139 37.01 16.01 -55.02
C GLY A 139 36.74 17.47 -55.42
N ARG A 140 35.76 18.18 -54.83
CA ARG A 140 35.36 19.53 -55.33
C ARG A 140 36.22 20.70 -54.83
N GLN A 141 36.91 20.56 -53.70
CA GLN A 141 37.79 21.62 -53.19
C GLN A 141 39.12 21.73 -53.96
N ALA A 142 39.48 20.73 -54.77
CA ALA A 142 40.70 20.73 -55.57
C ALA A 142 40.56 21.51 -56.89
N SER A 143 39.34 21.72 -57.40
CA SER A 143 39.11 22.37 -58.70
C SER A 143 39.08 23.90 -58.64
N GLU A 144 38.88 24.52 -57.47
CA GLU A 144 38.84 25.99 -57.34
C GLU A 144 40.22 26.63 -57.12
N ARG A 145 41.28 25.83 -56.84
CA ARG A 145 42.65 26.34 -56.66
C ARG A 145 43.53 26.30 -57.92
N ARG A 146 42.97 25.96 -59.09
CA ARG A 146 43.74 25.85 -60.36
C ARG A 146 43.52 26.99 -61.36
N THR A 147 42.81 28.05 -60.99
CA THR A 147 42.61 29.25 -61.82
C THR A 147 42.98 30.54 -61.07
N ALA A 148 44.18 30.57 -60.50
CA ALA A 148 44.85 31.79 -60.07
C ALA A 148 46.21 31.87 -60.77
#